data_AF-A0A1Y2XHJ3-F1
#
_entry.id   AF-A0A1Y2XHJ3-F1
#
_cell.length_a   1.000
_cell.length_b   1.000
_cell.length_c   1.000
_cell.angle_alpha   90.00
_cell.angle_beta   90.00
_cell.angle_gamma   90.00
#
_symmetry.space_group_name_H-M   'P 1'
#
loop_
_entity.id
_entity.type
_entity.pdbx_description
1 polymer ?
#
loop_
_entity_poly.entity_id
_entity_poly.type
_entity_poly.pdbx_seq_one_letter_code
_entity_poly.pdbx_strand_id
1 'polypeptide(L)'
;MESSAMSPPREGGVTKYKIRDEIVLYRPDSMRNLIDKGMQEEFQKREMKISHKTRLHLARYVVKKYPRNILGENGDALADPLQRRKIWLALLFGRKLPNNASRTIAEMLLETMNQREKYTDAYEGEVDIFMSILDGEPNLLSDSDTEKRTIIHIAAIHGVQYVFEVCELVLLNQCSCNLGSHRPYCERLSDMLRAKDNEDYTPLHHAISKGRTVIVVHILNRYIQISAEETRELLQHAISVDHEAKEAIIDELLLLRKNESHSQQRPEEGRGKKYREDIVNEDTLRKAIVHFNPKVFRQLLSLSHANLKLESCGLFHYAIVNEKHEAAIALLDRYSELAIQWHDPEYSSESSASGVERRGRKKPIFSFLGSNVVEPLRQRFLEALMENLSISELRDHLIGPAWFGKEISFNIASLAFDPSLAPIMASIEAELNAKFTSPIAGSSTNTTLAVMDPSIVVTHSQHPKHKLSGISDGIEFEHALKHVNIPSFETDTPKRHTEAVSILQWLRKCKNVKCVFKLRVQDSRHHPHSEEDIEKALEKLDVRELDWRRVDLSVTSVFEAAPGVEKLWLYSSGSMVALDHWFGENGLRKLPKLRYVDIKIIQVTAPLIKDAWIPVAH
;
A
#
# COMPACT_ATOMS: atom_id res chain seq x y z
N MET A 1 67.52 2.02 -33.05
CA MET A 1 67.34 2.25 -34.50
C MET A 1 66.42 3.44 -34.66
N GLU A 2 66.87 4.38 -35.47
CA GLU A 2 66.45 5.78 -35.61
C GLU A 2 65.06 5.98 -36.21
N SER A 3 64.50 7.18 -35.97
CA SER A 3 63.75 8.06 -36.90
C SER A 3 62.66 8.79 -36.10
N SER A 4 62.86 9.99 -35.55
CA SER A 4 63.13 11.31 -36.14
C SER A 4 62.02 11.81 -37.08
N ALA A 5 61.11 12.64 -36.57
CA ALA A 5 60.28 13.53 -37.38
C ALA A 5 60.05 14.86 -36.64
N MET A 6 60.43 15.93 -37.32
CA MET A 6 60.55 17.32 -36.88
C MET A 6 59.21 18.03 -36.73
N SER A 7 59.11 18.91 -35.73
CA SER A 7 58.10 19.96 -35.63
C SER A 7 58.37 21.10 -36.63
N PRO A 8 57.35 21.66 -37.31
CA PRO A 8 57.42 22.98 -37.93
C PRO A 8 56.71 24.07 -37.09
N PRO A 9 56.94 25.37 -37.40
CA PRO A 9 56.85 26.46 -36.45
C PRO A 9 55.45 27.08 -36.31
N ARG A 10 55.25 27.72 -35.15
CA ARG A 10 54.14 28.64 -34.87
C ARG A 10 54.46 30.02 -35.45
N GLU A 11 53.60 30.49 -36.36
CA GLU A 11 53.37 31.88 -36.78
C GLU A 11 52.21 31.81 -37.80
N GLY A 12 51.17 32.63 -37.85
CA GLY A 12 50.76 33.83 -37.16
C GLY A 12 49.41 34.29 -37.77
N GLY A 13 48.71 35.18 -37.05
CA GLY A 13 47.76 36.12 -37.65
C GLY A 13 46.41 35.58 -38.17
N VAL A 14 45.47 35.32 -37.26
CA VAL A 14 44.03 35.46 -37.58
C VAL A 14 43.53 36.74 -36.93
N THR A 15 43.31 37.74 -37.77
CA THR A 15 42.61 38.98 -37.45
C THR A 15 41.22 38.67 -36.91
N LYS A 16 41.06 38.81 -35.60
CA LYS A 16 39.73 38.93 -34.97
C LYS A 16 39.09 40.22 -35.47
N TYR A 17 38.25 40.12 -36.49
CA TYR A 17 37.21 41.12 -36.73
C TYR A 17 36.24 41.06 -35.54
N LYS A 18 36.53 41.88 -34.54
CA LYS A 18 35.63 42.19 -33.44
C LYS A 18 34.60 43.17 -33.99
N ILE A 19 33.56 42.64 -34.65
CA ILE A 19 32.34 43.39 -34.92
C ILE A 19 31.70 43.63 -33.54
N ARG A 20 32.04 44.76 -32.92
CA ARG A 20 31.25 45.35 -31.85
C ARG A 20 30.01 45.96 -32.51
N ASP A 21 28.97 45.15 -32.67
CA ASP A 21 27.63 45.70 -32.71
C ASP A 21 27.35 46.24 -31.30
N GLU A 22 27.67 47.52 -31.08
CA GLU A 22 27.15 48.27 -29.94
C GLU A 22 25.64 48.42 -30.15
N ILE A 23 24.90 47.38 -29.75
CA ILE A 23 23.46 47.48 -29.56
C ILE A 23 23.27 48.52 -28.45
N VAL A 24 22.93 49.75 -28.85
CA VAL A 24 22.49 50.80 -27.94
C VAL A 24 21.19 50.33 -27.28
N LEU A 25 21.33 49.65 -26.14
CA LEU A 25 20.21 49.21 -25.31
C LEU A 25 19.59 50.45 -24.67
N TYR A 26 18.36 50.78 -25.07
CA TYR A 26 17.61 51.85 -24.43
C TYR A 26 17.39 51.52 -22.94
N ARG A 27 17.59 52.53 -22.07
CA ARG A 27 17.30 52.39 -20.63
C ARG A 27 15.80 52.14 -20.44
N PRO A 28 15.39 51.15 -19.61
CA PRO A 28 13.99 50.83 -19.36
C PRO A 28 13.13 52.04 -18.98
N ASP A 29 13.68 52.99 -18.22
CA ASP A 29 12.97 54.20 -17.79
C ASP A 29 12.56 55.12 -18.94
N SER A 30 13.35 55.17 -20.01
CA SER A 30 13.01 55.93 -21.22
C SER A 30 11.78 55.35 -21.91
N MET A 31 11.68 54.01 -21.97
CA MET A 31 10.53 53.33 -22.56
C MET A 31 9.28 53.41 -21.67
N ARG A 32 9.44 53.36 -20.35
CA ARG A 32 8.33 53.59 -19.40
C ARG A 32 7.71 54.98 -19.58
N ASN A 33 8.54 56.02 -19.72
CA ASN A 33 8.05 57.38 -19.96
C ASN A 33 7.22 57.49 -21.25
N LEU A 34 7.53 56.71 -22.29
CA LEU A 34 6.74 56.68 -23.52
C LEU A 34 5.39 55.99 -23.32
N ILE A 35 5.37 54.87 -22.57
CA ILE A 35 4.14 54.20 -22.14
C ILE A 35 3.29 55.16 -21.30
N ASP A 36 3.94 55.99 -20.47
CA ASP A 36 3.26 56.93 -19.61
C ASP A 36 2.59 58.07 -20.34
N LYS A 37 3.25 58.57 -21.38
CA LYS A 37 2.75 59.65 -22.24
C LYS A 37 1.82 59.16 -23.35
N GLY A 38 1.55 57.87 -23.47
CA GLY A 38 0.72 57.32 -24.54
C GLY A 38 1.37 57.40 -25.94
N MET A 39 2.70 57.57 -26.03
CA MET A 39 3.42 57.84 -27.28
C MET A 39 3.75 56.54 -28.03
N GLN A 40 2.73 55.90 -28.62
CA GLN A 40 2.84 54.59 -29.27
C GLN A 40 3.78 54.58 -30.48
N GLU A 41 3.70 55.58 -31.36
CA GLU A 41 4.55 55.66 -32.57
C GLU A 41 6.04 55.78 -32.22
N GLU A 42 6.36 56.61 -31.23
CA GLU A 42 7.74 56.83 -30.78
C GLU A 42 8.29 55.60 -30.06
N PHE A 43 7.44 54.90 -29.30
CA PHE A 43 7.78 53.62 -28.70
C PHE A 43 8.15 52.60 -29.79
N GLN A 44 7.32 52.47 -30.83
CA GLN A 44 7.52 51.53 -31.92
C GLN A 44 8.82 51.79 -32.69
N LYS A 45 9.22 53.06 -32.89
CA LYS A 45 10.50 53.42 -33.51
C LYS A 45 11.72 52.93 -32.71
N ARG A 46 11.61 52.87 -31.38
CA ARG A 46 12.72 52.52 -30.48
C ARG A 46 12.75 51.05 -30.07
N GLU A 47 11.64 50.35 -30.27
CA GLU A 47 11.40 48.99 -29.80
C GLU A 47 12.39 47.94 -30.36
N MET A 48 12.90 48.13 -31.57
CA MET A 48 13.76 47.16 -32.25
C MET A 48 15.09 46.87 -31.52
N LYS A 49 15.46 47.66 -30.51
CA LYS A 49 16.73 47.54 -29.78
C LYS A 49 16.58 47.05 -28.33
N ILE A 50 15.43 46.48 -27.97
CA ILE A 50 15.13 46.09 -26.59
C ILE A 50 15.42 44.61 -26.35
N SER A 51 16.13 44.28 -25.27
CA SER A 51 16.37 42.90 -24.86
C SER A 51 15.11 42.20 -24.35
N HIS A 52 15.07 40.86 -24.39
CA HIS A 52 13.92 40.07 -23.93
C HIS A 52 13.56 40.35 -22.46
N LYS A 53 14.57 40.45 -21.59
CA LYS A 53 14.38 40.80 -20.17
C LYS A 53 13.75 42.19 -20.00
N THR A 54 14.17 43.18 -20.80
CA THR A 54 13.59 44.52 -20.77
C THR A 54 12.16 44.53 -21.32
N ARG A 55 11.85 43.76 -22.38
CA ARG A 55 10.47 43.61 -22.88
C ARG A 55 9.55 43.03 -21.83
N LEU A 56 9.95 41.94 -21.18
CA LEU A 56 9.16 41.32 -20.10
C LEU A 56 8.95 42.29 -18.93
N HIS A 57 9.99 43.06 -18.58
CA HIS A 57 9.89 44.08 -17.54
C HIS A 57 8.92 45.22 -17.89
N LEU A 58 8.93 45.67 -19.15
CA LEU A 58 7.97 46.67 -19.65
C LEU A 58 6.55 46.09 -19.72
N ALA A 59 6.38 44.83 -20.11
CA ALA A 59 5.09 44.16 -20.12
C ALA A 59 4.49 44.10 -18.71
N ARG A 60 5.28 43.71 -17.70
CA ARG A 60 4.86 43.76 -16.28
C ARG A 60 4.50 45.16 -15.82
N TYR A 61 5.24 46.17 -16.31
CA TYR A 61 4.91 47.57 -16.05
C TYR A 61 3.56 47.98 -16.64
N VAL A 62 3.29 47.61 -17.90
CA VAL A 62 2.01 47.86 -18.60
C VAL A 62 0.85 47.23 -17.83
N VAL A 63 0.98 45.97 -17.45
CA VAL A 63 -0.01 45.24 -16.64
C VAL A 63 -0.30 45.95 -15.32
N LYS A 64 0.76 46.32 -14.58
CA LYS A 64 0.62 47.02 -13.29
C LYS A 64 -0.05 48.38 -13.45
N LYS A 65 0.27 49.09 -14.54
CA LYS A 65 -0.26 50.43 -14.82
C LYS A 65 -1.72 50.41 -15.26
N TYR A 66 -2.13 49.38 -15.99
CA TYR A 66 -3.47 49.26 -16.57
C TYR A 66 -4.14 47.94 -16.10
N PRO A 67 -4.58 47.84 -14.83
CA PRO A 67 -5.18 46.63 -14.28
C PRO A 67 -6.55 46.31 -14.90
N ARG A 68 -6.96 45.04 -14.82
CA ARG A 68 -8.18 44.50 -15.45
C ARG A 68 -9.47 45.02 -14.79
N ASN A 69 -9.46 45.19 -13.47
CA ASN A 69 -10.65 45.42 -12.64
C ASN A 69 -10.70 46.84 -12.07
N ILE A 70 -10.58 47.88 -12.92
CA ILE A 70 -10.93 49.23 -12.48
C ILE A 70 -12.45 49.37 -12.61
N LEU A 71 -13.17 49.01 -11.55
CA LEU A 71 -14.56 49.43 -11.39
C LEU A 71 -14.53 50.95 -11.22
N GLY A 72 -15.22 51.69 -12.10
CA GLY A 72 -15.45 53.12 -11.86
C GLY A 72 -16.23 53.33 -10.57
N GLU A 73 -16.19 54.53 -9.99
CA GLU A 73 -16.94 54.88 -8.77
C GLU A 73 -18.46 54.61 -8.89
N ASN A 74 -18.97 54.48 -10.11
CA ASN A 74 -20.37 54.16 -10.42
C ASN A 74 -20.63 52.67 -10.77
N GLY A 75 -19.63 51.78 -10.64
CA GLY A 75 -19.76 50.36 -11.00
C GLY A 75 -19.62 50.06 -12.50
N ASP A 76 -19.56 51.06 -13.37
CA ASP A 76 -19.29 50.89 -14.79
C ASP A 76 -17.79 50.66 -15.03
N ALA A 77 -17.45 49.60 -15.78
CA ALA A 77 -16.09 49.35 -16.22
C ALA A 77 -15.67 50.43 -17.22
N LEU A 78 -14.66 51.23 -16.89
CA LEU A 78 -14.01 52.10 -17.87
C LEU A 78 -13.38 51.19 -18.95
N ALA A 79 -13.89 51.24 -20.18
CA ALA A 79 -13.36 50.42 -21.29
C ALA A 79 -11.92 50.80 -21.70
N ASP A 80 -11.45 51.98 -21.28
CA ASP A 80 -10.17 52.59 -21.70
C ASP A 80 -8.90 51.86 -21.18
N PRO A 81 -8.78 51.44 -19.89
CA PRO A 81 -7.55 50.83 -19.38
C PRO A 81 -7.27 49.43 -19.96
N LEU A 82 -8.29 48.58 -20.09
CA LEU A 82 -8.13 47.24 -20.66
C LEU A 82 -7.74 47.32 -22.14
N GLN A 83 -8.36 48.23 -22.89
CA GLN A 83 -8.02 48.45 -24.30
C GLN A 83 -6.58 48.97 -24.44
N ARG A 84 -6.17 49.95 -23.61
CA ARG A 84 -4.79 50.44 -23.58
C ARG A 84 -3.78 49.34 -23.23
N ARG A 85 -4.11 48.49 -22.25
CA ARG A 85 -3.29 47.32 -21.90
C ARG A 85 -3.08 46.41 -23.11
N LYS A 86 -4.16 46.04 -23.80
CA LYS A 86 -4.11 45.20 -25.01
C LYS A 86 -3.26 45.84 -26.10
N ILE A 87 -3.42 47.15 -26.36
CA ILE A 87 -2.64 47.87 -27.37
C ILE A 87 -1.15 47.84 -27.02
N TRP A 88 -0.78 48.14 -25.78
CA TRP A 88 0.63 48.15 -25.37
C TRP A 88 1.26 46.76 -25.39
N LEU A 89 0.54 45.72 -24.98
CA LEU A 89 1.03 44.34 -25.08
C LEU A 89 1.14 43.89 -26.55
N ALA A 90 0.18 44.27 -27.40
CA ALA A 90 0.26 44.02 -28.84
C ALA A 90 1.43 44.79 -29.49
N LEU A 91 1.80 45.97 -29.01
CA LEU A 91 3.01 46.66 -29.47
C LEU A 91 4.28 45.91 -29.03
N LEU A 92 4.32 45.38 -27.80
CA LEU A 92 5.46 44.64 -27.27
C LEU A 92 5.66 43.25 -27.91
N PHE A 93 4.58 42.60 -28.36
CA PHE A 93 4.57 41.18 -28.76
C PHE A 93 3.90 40.88 -30.11
N GLY A 94 3.17 41.82 -30.71
CA GLY A 94 2.36 41.59 -31.93
C GLY A 94 3.15 41.62 -33.24
N ARG A 95 4.46 41.86 -33.19
CA ARG A 95 5.37 41.67 -34.34
C ARG A 95 6.17 40.40 -34.14
N LYS A 96 6.49 39.69 -35.24
CA LYS A 96 7.43 38.54 -35.19
C LYS A 96 8.70 38.95 -34.47
N LEU A 97 8.92 38.41 -33.28
CA LEU A 97 10.10 38.70 -32.50
C LEU A 97 11.28 37.93 -33.13
N PRO A 98 12.49 38.54 -33.19
CA PRO A 98 13.66 37.87 -33.73
C PRO A 98 14.12 36.71 -32.81
N ASN A 99 14.66 35.64 -33.39
CA ASN A 99 15.47 34.60 -32.73
C ASN A 99 14.87 33.96 -31.46
N ASN A 100 13.79 33.18 -31.59
CA ASN A 100 13.18 32.40 -30.49
C ASN A 100 12.82 33.22 -29.24
N ALA A 101 12.79 34.56 -29.35
CA ALA A 101 12.59 35.49 -28.25
C ALA A 101 11.27 35.27 -27.52
N SER A 102 10.19 35.04 -28.27
CA SER A 102 8.86 34.79 -27.72
C SER A 102 8.87 33.56 -26.84
N ARG A 103 9.58 32.51 -27.27
CA ARG A 103 9.78 31.28 -26.50
C ARG A 103 10.54 31.54 -25.22
N THR A 104 11.71 32.21 -25.29
CA THR A 104 12.50 32.52 -24.09
C THR A 104 11.70 33.36 -23.10
N ILE A 105 10.94 34.35 -23.56
CA ILE A 105 10.08 35.18 -22.69
C ILE A 105 8.96 34.33 -22.08
N ALA A 106 8.33 33.46 -22.87
CA ALA A 106 7.30 32.54 -22.42
C ALA A 106 7.83 31.58 -21.34
N GLU A 107 9.01 30.99 -21.53
CA GLU A 107 9.66 30.12 -20.54
C GLU A 107 9.97 30.87 -19.23
N MET A 108 10.53 32.09 -19.33
CA MET A 108 10.76 32.95 -18.15
C MET A 108 9.47 33.29 -17.41
N LEU A 109 8.36 33.47 -18.13
CA LEU A 109 7.04 33.71 -17.54
C LEU A 109 6.56 32.48 -16.77
N LEU A 110 6.62 31.29 -17.38
CA LEU A 110 6.21 30.04 -16.76
C LEU A 110 6.99 29.75 -15.47
N GLU A 111 8.30 29.97 -15.49
CA GLU A 111 9.14 29.84 -14.29
C GLU A 111 8.71 30.82 -13.19
N THR A 112 8.43 32.08 -13.55
CA THR A 112 7.94 33.09 -12.60
C THR A 112 6.56 32.71 -12.03
N MET A 113 5.67 32.18 -12.88
CA MET A 113 4.31 31.80 -12.48
C MET A 113 4.32 30.62 -11.50
N ASN A 114 5.20 29.63 -11.68
CA ASN A 114 5.37 28.51 -10.75
C ASN A 114 5.82 28.95 -9.34
N GLN A 115 6.62 30.00 -9.23
CA GLN A 115 7.07 30.51 -7.92
C GLN A 115 5.95 31.16 -7.10
N ARG A 116 4.79 31.43 -7.70
CA ARG A 116 3.65 32.07 -7.02
C ARG A 116 2.61 31.02 -6.67
N GLU A 117 2.67 30.51 -5.44
CA GLU A 117 1.72 29.51 -4.92
C GLU A 117 0.26 30.00 -4.86
N LYS A 118 0.04 31.32 -4.89
CA LYS A 118 -1.30 31.93 -4.78
C LYS A 118 -1.67 32.75 -6.00
N TYR A 119 -2.92 32.60 -6.41
CA TYR A 119 -3.54 33.46 -7.41
C TYR A 119 -3.61 34.89 -6.86
N THR A 120 -2.84 35.78 -7.47
CA THR A 120 -2.73 37.19 -7.11
C THR A 120 -2.97 38.02 -8.37
N ASP A 121 -3.30 39.30 -8.24
CA ASP A 121 -3.42 40.21 -9.39
C ASP A 121 -2.15 40.21 -10.27
N ALA A 122 -1.00 40.00 -9.65
CA ALA A 122 0.26 39.87 -10.35
C ALA A 122 0.30 38.60 -11.24
N TYR A 123 -0.34 37.50 -10.81
CA TYR A 123 -0.45 36.26 -11.57
C TYR A 123 -1.36 36.43 -12.80
N GLU A 124 -2.54 37.04 -12.65
CA GLU A 124 -3.40 37.44 -13.79
C GLU A 124 -2.61 38.31 -14.79
N GLY A 125 -1.76 39.16 -14.24
CA GLY A 125 -0.80 39.95 -14.98
C GLY A 125 0.07 39.14 -15.95
N GLU A 126 0.75 38.12 -15.45
CA GLU A 126 1.61 37.26 -16.26
C GLU A 126 0.80 36.44 -17.28
N VAL A 127 -0.42 36.00 -16.91
CA VAL A 127 -1.34 35.29 -17.83
C VAL A 127 -1.68 36.15 -19.05
N ASP A 128 -2.03 37.42 -18.84
CA ASP A 128 -2.37 38.30 -19.96
C ASP A 128 -1.16 38.66 -20.83
N ILE A 129 0.05 38.73 -20.25
CA ILE A 129 1.29 38.85 -21.02
C ILE A 129 1.48 37.60 -21.89
N PHE A 130 1.33 36.42 -21.30
CA PHE A 130 1.46 35.14 -22.01
C PHE A 130 0.41 35.00 -23.14
N MET A 131 -0.86 35.34 -22.88
CA MET A 131 -1.91 35.42 -23.91
C MET A 131 -1.49 36.34 -25.06
N SER A 132 -0.97 37.52 -24.75
CA SER A 132 -0.55 38.48 -25.79
C SER A 132 0.63 37.99 -26.63
N ILE A 133 1.54 37.19 -26.04
CA ILE A 133 2.61 36.53 -26.78
C ILE A 133 2.03 35.50 -27.76
N LEU A 134 1.07 34.69 -27.31
CA LEU A 134 0.44 33.68 -28.17
C LEU A 134 -0.45 34.28 -29.26
N ASP A 135 -1.13 35.40 -28.99
CA ASP A 135 -1.91 36.13 -30.00
C ASP A 135 -1.00 36.69 -31.11
N GLY A 136 0.21 37.13 -30.75
CA GLY A 136 1.22 37.61 -31.69
C GLY A 136 1.93 36.49 -32.47
N GLU A 137 2.18 35.36 -31.81
CA GLU A 137 2.86 34.19 -32.39
C GLU A 137 2.16 32.86 -32.08
N PRO A 138 1.02 32.57 -32.73
CA PRO A 138 0.30 31.29 -32.65
C PRO A 138 1.15 30.03 -32.77
N ASN A 139 2.16 30.06 -33.65
CA ASN A 139 3.03 28.92 -33.95
C ASN A 139 3.88 28.50 -32.74
N LEU A 140 3.99 29.35 -31.71
CA LEU A 140 4.70 29.02 -30.47
C LEU A 140 4.10 27.78 -29.76
N LEU A 141 2.82 27.48 -29.99
CA LEU A 141 2.17 26.28 -29.46
C LEU A 141 2.73 24.98 -30.04
N SER A 142 3.11 25.01 -31.32
CA SER A 142 3.73 23.89 -32.04
C SER A 142 5.26 23.93 -32.02
N ASP A 143 5.84 25.08 -31.66
CA ASP A 143 7.28 25.26 -31.60
C ASP A 143 7.90 24.43 -30.46
N SER A 144 9.05 23.85 -30.72
CA SER A 144 9.73 22.97 -29.76
C SER A 144 11.18 23.38 -29.53
N ASP A 145 11.69 23.15 -28.32
CA ASP A 145 13.08 23.46 -27.99
C ASP A 145 14.05 22.41 -28.59
N THR A 146 15.33 22.49 -28.24
CA THR A 146 16.35 21.51 -28.65
C THR A 146 16.04 20.09 -28.16
N GLU A 147 15.24 19.95 -27.11
CA GLU A 147 14.77 18.68 -26.57
C GLU A 147 13.41 18.25 -27.15
N LYS A 148 12.89 18.96 -28.16
CA LYS A 148 11.55 18.81 -28.73
C LYS A 148 10.40 19.05 -27.73
N ARG A 149 10.67 19.69 -26.60
CA ARG A 149 9.62 20.08 -25.64
C ARG A 149 8.84 21.24 -26.21
N THR A 150 7.52 21.14 -26.23
CA THR A 150 6.63 22.27 -26.55
C THR A 150 6.43 23.17 -25.33
N ILE A 151 5.82 24.34 -25.50
CA ILE A 151 5.50 25.22 -24.36
C ILE A 151 4.60 24.54 -23.30
N ILE A 152 3.79 23.56 -23.72
CA ILE A 152 2.94 22.77 -22.83
C ILE A 152 3.74 21.79 -21.98
N HIS A 153 4.82 21.21 -22.51
CA HIS A 153 5.74 20.40 -21.70
C HIS A 153 6.31 21.24 -20.56
N ILE A 154 6.77 22.45 -20.89
CA ILE A 154 7.36 23.39 -19.93
C ILE A 154 6.31 23.81 -18.90
N ALA A 155 5.08 24.12 -19.34
CA ALA A 155 3.98 24.43 -18.44
C ALA A 155 3.64 23.26 -17.50
N ALA A 156 3.68 22.03 -17.98
CA ALA A 156 3.46 20.82 -17.20
C ALA A 156 4.56 20.61 -16.14
N ILE A 157 5.83 20.77 -16.52
CA ILE A 157 6.98 20.70 -15.61
C ILE A 157 6.82 21.70 -14.45
N HIS A 158 6.41 22.92 -14.80
CA HIS A 158 6.24 24.03 -13.88
C HIS A 158 4.89 24.06 -13.17
N GLY A 159 3.96 23.14 -13.43
CA GLY A 159 2.69 23.10 -12.70
C GLY A 159 1.73 24.26 -13.01
N VAL A 160 1.86 24.93 -14.17
CA VAL A 160 1.13 26.16 -14.48
C VAL A 160 -0.19 25.86 -15.20
N GLN A 161 -1.27 25.61 -14.46
CA GLN A 161 -2.55 25.14 -15.02
C GLN A 161 -3.16 26.12 -16.03
N TYR A 162 -3.15 27.42 -15.73
CA TYR A 162 -3.81 28.43 -16.55
C TYR A 162 -3.24 28.52 -17.97
N VAL A 163 -2.01 28.09 -18.19
CA VAL A 163 -1.41 28.04 -19.52
C VAL A 163 -2.15 27.06 -20.42
N PHE A 164 -2.66 25.96 -19.88
CA PHE A 164 -3.48 25.02 -20.63
C PHE A 164 -4.78 25.66 -21.09
N GLU A 165 -5.44 26.42 -20.21
CA GLU A 165 -6.69 27.14 -20.52
C GLU A 165 -6.47 28.24 -21.55
N VAL A 166 -5.36 28.98 -21.42
CA VAL A 166 -4.93 30.00 -22.39
C VAL A 166 -4.66 29.38 -23.76
N CYS A 167 -3.86 28.32 -23.82
CA CYS A 167 -3.54 27.65 -25.07
C CYS A 167 -4.80 27.07 -25.73
N GLU A 168 -5.73 26.54 -24.92
CA GLU A 168 -7.04 26.11 -25.40
C GLU A 168 -7.83 27.28 -26.01
N LEU A 169 -7.92 28.42 -25.33
CA LEU A 169 -8.62 29.61 -25.84
C LEU A 169 -8.03 30.11 -27.16
N VAL A 170 -6.69 30.15 -27.26
CA VAL A 170 -5.98 30.56 -28.47
C VAL A 170 -6.25 29.58 -29.62
N LEU A 171 -6.21 28.27 -29.35
CA LEU A 171 -6.53 27.25 -30.35
C LEU A 171 -7.99 27.30 -30.79
N LEU A 172 -8.92 27.57 -29.86
CA LEU A 172 -10.34 27.75 -30.17
C LEU A 172 -10.58 28.96 -31.06
N ASN A 173 -9.90 30.08 -30.81
CA ASN A 173 -10.01 31.28 -31.64
C ASN A 173 -9.43 31.09 -33.05
N GLN A 174 -8.46 30.18 -33.21
CA GLN A 174 -7.87 29.84 -34.51
C GLN A 174 -8.65 28.74 -35.25
N CYS A 175 -9.47 27.98 -34.54
CA CYS A 175 -10.33 26.98 -35.15
C CYS A 175 -11.54 27.67 -35.78
N SER A 176 -11.77 27.44 -37.06
CA SER A 176 -12.99 27.89 -37.76
C SER A 176 -14.27 27.17 -37.29
N CYS A 177 -14.18 26.37 -36.22
CA CYS A 177 -15.26 25.55 -35.71
C CYS A 177 -16.12 26.36 -34.72
N ASN A 178 -17.43 26.47 -34.97
CA ASN A 178 -18.38 27.21 -34.13
C ASN A 178 -18.29 26.77 -32.65
N LEU A 179 -18.18 27.74 -31.73
CA LEU A 179 -17.88 27.62 -30.29
C LEU A 179 -18.75 26.64 -29.46
N GLY A 180 -19.80 26.04 -30.02
CA GLY A 180 -20.77 25.21 -29.29
C GLY A 180 -20.57 23.70 -29.35
N SER A 181 -20.04 23.13 -30.44
CA SER A 181 -20.06 21.67 -30.67
C SER A 181 -18.70 20.97 -30.57
N HIS A 182 -17.60 21.72 -30.48
CA HIS A 182 -16.23 21.18 -30.62
C HIS A 182 -15.44 21.05 -29.30
N ARG A 183 -16.06 21.41 -28.17
CA ARG A 183 -15.38 21.64 -26.89
C ARG A 183 -14.69 20.43 -26.25
N PRO A 184 -14.81 19.18 -26.77
CA PRO A 184 -13.88 18.11 -26.39
C PRO A 184 -12.92 17.63 -27.50
N TYR A 185 -13.03 18.09 -28.75
CA TYR A 185 -12.46 17.37 -29.91
C TYR A 185 -11.49 18.16 -30.80
N CYS A 186 -10.93 19.29 -30.34
CA CYS A 186 -9.93 20.01 -31.14
C CYS A 186 -8.69 19.14 -31.38
N GLU A 187 -8.51 18.64 -32.61
CA GLU A 187 -7.40 17.76 -33.00
C GLU A 187 -6.04 18.39 -32.65
N ARG A 188 -5.88 19.69 -32.90
CA ARG A 188 -4.66 20.44 -32.54
C ARG A 188 -4.35 20.43 -31.04
N LEU A 189 -5.37 20.51 -30.19
CA LEU A 189 -5.17 20.44 -28.73
C LEU A 189 -4.75 19.02 -28.32
N SER A 190 -5.38 18.01 -28.91
CA SER A 190 -5.02 16.61 -28.70
C SER A 190 -3.58 16.35 -29.14
N ASP A 191 -3.18 16.81 -30.33
CA ASP A 191 -1.82 16.66 -30.86
C ASP A 191 -0.78 17.34 -29.96
N MET A 192 -1.11 18.53 -29.44
CA MET A 192 -0.22 19.27 -28.54
C MET A 192 -0.06 18.58 -27.18
N LEU A 193 -1.12 17.96 -26.64
CA LEU A 193 -1.06 17.16 -25.41
C LEU A 193 -0.40 15.78 -25.64
N ARG A 194 -0.39 15.30 -26.89
CA ARG A 194 0.26 14.06 -27.36
C ARG A 194 1.69 14.24 -27.85
N ALA A 195 2.13 15.48 -28.01
CA ALA A 195 3.47 15.78 -28.48
C ALA A 195 4.49 15.10 -27.57
N LYS A 196 5.47 14.45 -28.18
CA LYS A 196 6.53 13.70 -27.51
C LYS A 196 7.85 14.44 -27.69
N ASP A 197 8.59 14.56 -26.61
CA ASP A 197 9.93 15.13 -26.62
C ASP A 197 10.99 14.11 -27.10
N ASN A 198 12.28 14.43 -26.95
CA ASN A 198 13.36 13.53 -27.34
C ASN A 198 13.44 12.25 -26.49
N GLU A 199 12.84 12.22 -25.30
CA GLU A 199 12.75 11.05 -24.41
C GLU A 199 11.44 10.26 -24.61
N ASP A 200 10.67 10.61 -25.65
CA ASP A 200 9.35 10.06 -25.94
C ASP A 200 8.30 10.40 -24.85
N TYR A 201 8.56 11.43 -24.05
CA TYR A 201 7.69 11.88 -22.97
C TYR A 201 6.73 12.96 -23.44
N THR A 202 5.47 12.78 -23.06
CA THR A 202 4.41 13.76 -23.26
C THR A 202 4.38 14.77 -22.12
N PRO A 203 3.65 15.90 -22.23
CA PRO A 203 3.45 16.81 -21.11
C PRO A 203 2.87 16.13 -19.87
N LEU A 204 2.05 15.09 -20.05
CA LEU A 204 1.50 14.30 -18.94
C LEU A 204 2.58 13.52 -18.19
N HIS A 205 3.57 12.95 -18.88
CA HIS A 205 4.72 12.28 -18.25
C HIS A 205 5.49 13.26 -17.37
N HIS A 206 5.77 14.47 -17.88
CA HIS A 206 6.44 15.52 -17.10
C HIS A 206 5.62 15.98 -15.89
N ALA A 207 4.30 16.15 -16.05
CA ALA A 207 3.42 16.49 -14.94
C ALA A 207 3.46 15.42 -13.83
N ILE A 208 3.47 14.14 -14.21
CA ILE A 208 3.60 13.01 -13.28
C ILE A 208 4.97 13.02 -12.60
N SER A 209 6.05 13.12 -13.38
CA SER A 209 7.44 13.14 -12.89
C SER A 209 7.71 14.29 -11.91
N LYS A 210 7.07 15.44 -12.11
CA LYS A 210 7.16 16.61 -11.22
C LYS A 210 6.08 16.68 -10.15
N GLY A 211 5.25 15.64 -10.00
CA GLY A 211 4.26 15.57 -8.94
C GLY A 211 3.11 16.57 -9.05
N ARG A 212 2.81 17.07 -10.25
CA ARG A 212 1.82 18.15 -10.49
C ARG A 212 0.41 17.58 -10.61
N THR A 213 -0.17 17.13 -9.51
CA THR A 213 -1.52 16.53 -9.44
C THR A 213 -2.60 17.33 -10.16
N VAL A 214 -2.64 18.65 -9.94
CA VAL A 214 -3.63 19.53 -10.58
C VAL A 214 -3.52 19.50 -12.12
N ILE A 215 -2.29 19.48 -12.64
CA ILE A 215 -2.04 19.38 -14.09
C ILE A 215 -2.40 18.00 -14.62
N VAL A 216 -2.02 16.94 -13.89
CA VAL A 216 -2.39 15.57 -14.24
C VAL A 216 -3.91 15.45 -14.38
N VAL A 217 -4.66 15.94 -13.38
CA VAL A 217 -6.13 15.92 -13.41
C VAL A 217 -6.68 16.74 -14.59
N HIS A 218 -6.12 17.93 -14.81
CA HIS A 218 -6.53 18.82 -15.89
C HIS A 218 -6.33 18.16 -17.27
N ILE A 219 -5.14 17.62 -17.53
CA ILE A 219 -4.81 16.94 -18.79
C ILE A 219 -5.71 15.72 -18.97
N LEU A 220 -5.80 14.83 -17.96
CA LEU A 220 -6.61 13.61 -18.03
C LEU A 220 -8.11 13.92 -18.27
N ASN A 221 -8.63 15.06 -17.80
CA ASN A 221 -10.03 15.45 -18.01
C ASN A 221 -10.32 15.90 -19.44
N ARG A 222 -9.29 16.38 -20.14
CA ARG A 222 -9.39 16.81 -21.54
C ARG A 222 -8.95 15.72 -22.51
N TYR A 223 -8.14 14.78 -22.04
CA TYR A 223 -7.63 13.67 -22.82
C TYR A 223 -8.64 12.51 -22.82
N ILE A 224 -9.69 12.67 -23.62
CA ILE A 224 -10.90 11.82 -23.61
C ILE A 224 -10.67 10.41 -24.20
N GLN A 225 -9.46 10.09 -24.68
CA GLN A 225 -9.12 8.78 -25.26
C GLN A 225 -7.66 8.36 -24.96
N ILE A 226 -7.28 8.21 -23.68
CA ILE A 226 -6.06 7.45 -23.34
C ILE A 226 -6.41 5.97 -23.44
N SER A 227 -5.66 5.22 -24.26
CA SER A 227 -5.80 3.78 -24.33
C SER A 227 -5.45 3.12 -22.98
N ALA A 228 -5.88 1.87 -22.77
CA ALA A 228 -5.48 1.13 -21.57
C ALA A 228 -3.96 0.94 -21.49
N GLU A 229 -3.29 0.79 -22.64
CA GLU A 229 -1.85 0.62 -22.75
C GLU A 229 -1.10 1.87 -22.31
N GLU A 230 -1.42 3.03 -22.90
CA GLU A 230 -0.78 4.30 -22.52
C GLU A 230 -1.05 4.65 -21.05
N THR A 231 -2.25 4.36 -20.53
CA THR A 231 -2.56 4.57 -19.10
C THR A 231 -1.68 3.69 -18.22
N ARG A 232 -1.41 2.46 -18.65
CA ARG A 232 -0.54 1.52 -17.93
C ARG A 232 0.91 1.98 -17.96
N GLU A 233 1.42 2.44 -19.09
CA GLU A 233 2.76 3.02 -19.20
C GLU A 233 2.92 4.24 -18.26
N LEU A 234 1.93 5.14 -18.26
CA LEU A 234 1.89 6.29 -17.36
C LEU A 234 1.82 5.88 -15.89
N LEU A 235 1.04 4.85 -15.56
CA LEU A 235 0.94 4.28 -14.22
C LEU A 235 2.27 3.68 -13.76
N GLN A 236 2.94 2.92 -14.62
CA GLN A 236 4.26 2.36 -14.33
C GLN A 236 5.32 3.45 -14.16
N HIS A 237 5.25 4.52 -14.95
CA HIS A 237 6.10 5.70 -14.78
C HIS A 237 5.82 6.38 -13.43
N ALA A 238 4.56 6.64 -13.08
CA ALA A 238 4.17 7.23 -11.80
C ALA A 238 4.63 6.39 -10.60
N ILE A 239 4.58 5.05 -10.72
CA ILE A 239 5.10 4.12 -9.70
C ILE A 239 6.62 4.26 -9.55
N SER A 240 7.36 4.53 -10.62
CA SER A 240 8.82 4.68 -10.57
C SER A 240 9.31 6.02 -10.01
N VAL A 241 8.48 7.05 -10.10
CA VAL A 241 8.78 8.40 -9.60
C VAL A 241 8.66 8.42 -8.08
N ASP A 242 9.63 9.05 -7.42
CA ASP A 242 9.62 9.29 -5.98
C ASP A 242 9.20 10.73 -5.69
N HIS A 243 7.93 10.93 -5.35
CA HIS A 243 7.35 12.24 -5.07
C HIS A 243 6.25 12.13 -4.02
N GLU A 244 6.07 13.14 -3.16
CA GLU A 244 5.04 13.15 -2.11
C GLU A 244 3.61 12.99 -2.65
N ALA A 245 3.37 13.53 -3.84
CA ALA A 245 2.09 13.50 -4.54
C ALA A 245 1.81 12.20 -5.32
N LYS A 246 2.72 11.21 -5.25
CA LYS A 246 2.63 9.94 -6.00
C LYS A 246 1.33 9.19 -5.75
N GLU A 247 0.89 9.09 -4.50
CA GLU A 247 -0.36 8.41 -4.12
C GLU A 247 -1.56 9.06 -4.83
N ALA A 248 -1.67 10.38 -4.76
CA ALA A 248 -2.74 11.14 -5.41
C ALA A 248 -2.70 11.02 -6.94
N ILE A 249 -1.52 11.00 -7.56
CA ILE A 249 -1.38 10.83 -9.01
C ILE A 249 -1.82 9.43 -9.45
N ILE A 250 -1.42 8.39 -8.72
CA ILE A 250 -1.82 7.01 -9.01
C ILE A 250 -3.33 6.86 -8.84
N ASP A 251 -3.91 7.43 -7.78
CA ASP A 251 -5.37 7.47 -7.58
C ASP A 251 -6.10 8.08 -8.79
N GLU A 252 -5.59 9.18 -9.33
CA GLU A 252 -6.19 9.88 -10.47
C GLU A 252 -6.03 9.13 -11.79
N LEU A 253 -4.92 8.39 -11.98
CA LEU A 253 -4.70 7.53 -13.14
C LEU A 253 -5.59 6.27 -13.10
N LEU A 254 -5.84 5.74 -11.90
CA LEU A 254 -6.70 4.57 -11.71
C LEU A 254 -8.19 4.93 -11.84
N LEU A 255 -8.58 6.20 -11.67
CA LEU A 255 -9.98 6.62 -11.70
C LEU A 255 -10.63 6.38 -13.07
N LEU A 256 -11.75 5.65 -13.10
CA LEU A 256 -12.57 5.50 -14.31
C LEU A 256 -13.26 6.82 -14.64
N ARG A 257 -12.67 7.57 -15.57
CA ARG A 257 -13.32 8.73 -16.19
C ARG A 257 -14.26 8.21 -17.27
N LYS A 258 -15.54 8.04 -16.93
CA LYS A 258 -16.55 7.78 -17.96
C LYS A 258 -16.64 9.02 -18.84
N ASN A 259 -16.70 8.81 -20.15
CA ASN A 259 -17.09 9.85 -21.10
C ASN A 259 -18.56 10.20 -20.83
N GLU A 260 -18.81 11.04 -19.82
CA GLU A 260 -20.12 11.62 -19.61
C GLU A 260 -20.34 12.66 -20.70
N SER A 261 -20.89 12.19 -21.81
CA SER A 261 -21.50 13.03 -22.82
C SER A 261 -22.60 13.88 -22.14
N HIS A 262 -22.23 15.09 -21.72
CA HIS A 262 -23.08 16.26 -21.50
C HIS A 262 -24.25 16.24 -20.49
N SER A 263 -24.38 15.28 -19.58
CA SER A 263 -25.19 15.56 -18.38
C SER A 263 -24.33 16.26 -17.34
N GLN A 264 -24.44 17.59 -17.24
CA GLN A 264 -23.94 18.41 -16.11
C GLN A 264 -24.68 18.07 -14.81
N GLN A 265 -24.81 16.80 -14.46
CA GLN A 265 -25.24 16.42 -13.13
C GLN A 265 -24.00 16.47 -12.23
N ARG A 266 -24.07 17.36 -11.24
CA ARG A 266 -23.10 17.38 -10.14
C ARG A 266 -22.90 15.95 -9.64
N PRO A 267 -21.66 15.53 -9.32
CA PRO A 267 -21.42 14.22 -8.74
C PRO A 267 -22.31 14.10 -7.49
N GLU A 268 -23.26 13.17 -7.53
CA GLU A 268 -24.01 12.80 -6.34
C GLU A 268 -22.97 12.31 -5.32
N GLU A 269 -22.74 13.12 -4.28
CA GLU A 269 -21.88 12.80 -3.14
C GLU A 269 -22.41 11.50 -2.51
N GLY A 270 -21.85 10.36 -2.91
CA GLY A 270 -22.29 9.05 -2.43
C GLY A 270 -22.01 7.87 -3.37
N ARG A 271 -21.77 8.08 -4.67
CA ARG A 271 -21.29 6.99 -5.54
C ARG A 271 -19.79 6.81 -5.36
N GLY A 272 -19.39 5.67 -4.79
CA GLY A 272 -17.99 5.29 -4.64
C GLY A 272 -17.22 5.42 -5.96
N LYS A 273 -15.97 5.90 -5.87
CA LYS A 273 -15.04 6.01 -7.00
C LYS A 273 -14.93 4.63 -7.68
N LYS A 274 -15.15 4.58 -9.00
CA LYS A 274 -14.88 3.38 -9.79
C LYS A 274 -13.46 3.46 -10.33
N TYR A 275 -12.73 2.35 -10.25
CA TYR A 275 -11.34 2.25 -10.70
C TYR A 275 -11.20 1.33 -11.91
N ARG A 276 -10.20 1.61 -12.75
CA ARG A 276 -9.83 0.80 -13.91
C ARG A 276 -9.09 -0.45 -13.45
N GLU A 277 -9.72 -1.61 -13.58
CA GLU A 277 -9.09 -2.90 -13.28
C GLU A 277 -8.26 -3.41 -14.48
N ASP A 278 -8.57 -2.96 -15.69
CA ASP A 278 -7.97 -3.40 -16.96
C ASP A 278 -6.50 -2.95 -17.15
N ILE A 279 -6.08 -1.95 -16.39
CA ILE A 279 -4.73 -1.37 -16.47
C ILE A 279 -3.73 -2.07 -15.54
N VAL A 280 -4.19 -2.72 -14.46
CA VAL A 280 -3.30 -3.36 -13.48
C VAL A 280 -3.00 -4.79 -13.93
N ASN A 281 -1.76 -5.04 -14.33
CA ASN A 281 -1.23 -6.36 -14.71
C ASN A 281 -0.04 -6.78 -13.82
N GLU A 282 0.50 -7.97 -14.08
CA GLU A 282 1.66 -8.49 -13.33
C GLU A 282 2.88 -7.55 -13.40
N ASP A 283 3.18 -6.99 -14.58
CA ASP A 283 4.33 -6.07 -14.75
C ASP A 283 4.19 -4.79 -13.93
N THR A 284 2.96 -4.26 -13.84
CA THR A 284 2.65 -3.09 -13.01
C THR A 284 2.89 -3.40 -11.53
N LEU A 285 2.49 -4.59 -11.07
CA LEU A 285 2.76 -5.04 -9.70
C LEU A 285 4.25 -5.32 -9.46
N ARG A 286 4.97 -5.89 -10.44
CA ARG A 286 6.43 -6.07 -10.36
C ARG A 286 7.13 -4.73 -10.21
N LYS A 287 6.74 -3.73 -11.01
CA LYS A 287 7.27 -2.36 -10.90
C LYS A 287 6.95 -1.75 -9.54
N ALA A 288 5.75 -1.98 -9.01
CA ALA A 288 5.34 -1.52 -7.69
C ALA A 288 6.11 -2.21 -6.55
N ILE A 289 6.58 -3.45 -6.74
CA ILE A 289 7.50 -4.11 -5.81
C ILE A 289 8.88 -3.43 -5.83
N VAL A 290 9.44 -3.15 -7.01
CA VAL A 290 10.75 -2.46 -7.11
C VAL A 290 10.72 -1.12 -6.38
N HIS A 291 9.68 -0.31 -6.65
CA HIS A 291 9.49 1.02 -6.06
C HIS A 291 8.46 1.00 -4.93
N PHE A 292 8.63 0.05 -4.00
CA PHE A 292 7.65 -0.30 -2.97
C PHE A 292 7.14 0.89 -2.15
N ASN A 293 5.86 1.19 -2.32
CA ASN A 293 5.05 1.98 -1.38
C ASN A 293 3.90 1.08 -0.91
N PRO A 294 3.75 0.81 0.40
CA PRO A 294 2.77 -0.14 0.91
C PRO A 294 1.32 0.19 0.54
N LYS A 295 0.94 1.47 0.55
CA LYS A 295 -0.42 1.91 0.23
C LYS A 295 -0.73 1.73 -1.25
N VAL A 296 0.16 2.21 -2.11
CA VAL A 296 0.05 2.05 -3.56
C VAL A 296 0.00 0.57 -3.93
N PHE A 297 0.88 -0.24 -3.37
CA PHE A 297 0.93 -1.68 -3.67
C PHE A 297 -0.37 -2.38 -3.26
N ARG A 298 -0.88 -2.13 -2.05
CA ARG A 298 -2.15 -2.72 -1.59
C ARG A 298 -3.33 -2.27 -2.44
N GLN A 299 -3.36 -1.01 -2.85
CA GLN A 299 -4.40 -0.50 -3.74
C GLN A 299 -4.36 -1.20 -5.10
N LEU A 300 -3.19 -1.28 -5.74
CA LEU A 300 -3.04 -2.00 -7.01
C LEU A 300 -3.40 -3.48 -6.87
N LEU A 301 -3.00 -4.13 -5.77
CA LEU A 301 -3.33 -5.52 -5.47
C LEU A 301 -4.83 -5.74 -5.26
N SER A 302 -5.55 -4.74 -4.72
CA SER A 302 -7.01 -4.78 -4.60
C SER A 302 -7.73 -4.64 -5.94
N LEU A 303 -7.05 -4.13 -6.97
CA LEU A 303 -7.61 -3.98 -8.32
C LEU A 303 -7.21 -5.11 -9.27
N SER A 304 -6.25 -5.97 -8.89
CA SER A 304 -5.68 -7.00 -9.76
C SER A 304 -6.50 -8.30 -9.88
N HIS A 305 -7.75 -8.31 -9.41
CA HIS A 305 -8.54 -9.53 -9.16
C HIS A 305 -8.82 -10.40 -10.40
N ALA A 306 -8.66 -9.88 -11.62
CA ALA A 306 -8.95 -10.60 -12.86
C ALA A 306 -7.73 -11.20 -13.59
N ASN A 307 -6.50 -10.73 -13.31
CA ASN A 307 -5.37 -10.93 -14.24
C ASN A 307 -4.13 -11.61 -13.66
N LEU A 308 -4.04 -11.81 -12.35
CA LEU A 308 -2.97 -12.64 -11.80
C LEU A 308 -3.38 -14.10 -12.00
N LYS A 309 -2.94 -14.69 -13.11
CA LYS A 309 -2.97 -16.15 -13.25
C LYS A 309 -2.17 -16.71 -12.08
N LEU A 310 -2.84 -17.31 -11.11
CA LEU A 310 -2.22 -17.98 -9.95
C LEU A 310 -1.23 -19.08 -10.38
N GLU A 311 -1.10 -19.39 -11.66
CA GLU A 311 -0.12 -20.34 -12.19
C GLU A 311 1.33 -19.79 -12.15
N SER A 312 1.53 -18.48 -11.99
CA SER A 312 2.88 -17.91 -11.82
C SER A 312 3.08 -17.38 -10.40
N CYS A 313 3.70 -18.19 -9.54
CA CYS A 313 4.29 -17.74 -8.27
C CYS A 313 5.32 -16.61 -8.45
N GLY A 314 5.62 -16.21 -9.69
CA GLY A 314 6.64 -15.25 -10.08
C GLY A 314 6.57 -13.93 -9.33
N LEU A 315 5.38 -13.39 -9.05
CA LEU A 315 5.26 -12.11 -8.34
C LEU A 315 5.68 -12.21 -6.87
N PHE A 316 5.27 -13.28 -6.18
CA PHE A 316 5.68 -13.53 -4.80
C PHE A 316 7.18 -13.86 -4.72
N HIS A 317 7.71 -14.63 -5.69
CA HIS A 317 9.15 -14.87 -5.82
C HIS A 317 9.92 -13.58 -6.03
N TYR A 318 9.42 -12.73 -6.92
CA TYR A 318 10.01 -11.44 -7.21
C TYR A 318 10.02 -10.53 -5.98
N ALA A 319 8.96 -10.53 -5.17
CA ALA A 319 8.92 -9.77 -3.91
C ALA A 319 9.99 -10.23 -2.91
N ILE A 320 10.18 -11.54 -2.74
CA ILE A 320 11.17 -12.10 -1.83
C ILE A 320 12.59 -11.83 -2.31
N VAL A 321 12.87 -12.05 -3.61
CA VAL A 321 14.20 -11.82 -4.21
C VAL A 321 14.62 -10.35 -4.13
N ASN A 322 13.67 -9.41 -4.19
CA ASN A 322 13.93 -7.98 -4.02
C ASN A 322 13.84 -7.50 -2.55
N GLU A 323 13.80 -8.42 -1.59
CA GLU A 323 13.74 -8.15 -0.14
C GLU A 323 12.53 -7.28 0.27
N LYS A 324 11.45 -7.32 -0.51
CA LYS A 324 10.20 -6.57 -0.25
C LYS A 324 9.24 -7.40 0.57
N HIS A 325 9.61 -7.69 1.81
CA HIS A 325 8.85 -8.59 2.69
C HIS A 325 7.41 -8.13 2.95
N GLU A 326 7.15 -6.83 3.08
CA GLU A 326 5.78 -6.32 3.24
C GLU A 326 4.92 -6.53 1.99
N ALA A 327 5.50 -6.46 0.80
CA ALA A 327 4.80 -6.79 -0.45
C ALA A 327 4.45 -8.29 -0.48
N ALA A 328 5.42 -9.13 -0.08
CA ALA A 328 5.24 -10.57 0.02
C ALA A 328 4.14 -10.94 1.05
N ILE A 329 4.11 -10.29 2.22
CA ILE A 329 3.03 -10.43 3.22
C ILE A 329 1.69 -10.02 2.61
N ALA A 330 1.60 -8.84 1.96
CA ALA A 330 0.36 -8.38 1.35
C ALA A 330 -0.14 -9.34 0.25
N LEU A 331 0.77 -9.97 -0.50
CA LEU A 331 0.43 -11.02 -1.46
C LEU A 331 -0.14 -12.26 -0.77
N LEU A 332 0.46 -12.73 0.33
CA LEU A 332 -0.05 -13.87 1.11
C LEU A 332 -1.38 -13.58 1.80
N ASP A 333 -1.58 -12.35 2.28
CA ASP A 333 -2.84 -11.90 2.88
C ASP A 333 -4.00 -11.99 1.88
N ARG A 334 -3.72 -11.72 0.60
CA ARG A 334 -4.71 -11.81 -0.48
C ARG A 334 -4.82 -13.20 -1.10
N TYR A 335 -3.70 -13.90 -1.22
CA TYR A 335 -3.55 -15.16 -1.95
C TYR A 335 -2.70 -16.14 -1.14
N SER A 336 -3.27 -16.71 -0.08
CA SER A 336 -2.57 -17.66 0.81
C SER A 336 -2.05 -18.89 0.05
N GLU A 337 -2.72 -19.31 -1.02
CA GLU A 337 -2.34 -20.43 -1.89
C GLU A 337 -0.94 -20.29 -2.51
N LEU A 338 -0.43 -19.06 -2.66
CA LEU A 338 0.93 -18.79 -3.14
C LEU A 338 2.00 -19.43 -2.26
N ALA A 339 1.68 -19.68 -0.98
CA ALA A 339 2.59 -20.37 -0.06
C ALA A 339 2.82 -21.84 -0.45
N ILE A 340 1.79 -22.52 -0.97
CA ILE A 340 1.88 -23.94 -1.35
C ILE A 340 2.67 -24.10 -2.64
N GLN A 341 2.40 -23.22 -3.60
CA GLN A 341 3.04 -23.27 -4.91
C GLN A 341 4.50 -22.79 -4.89
N TRP A 342 4.99 -22.33 -3.73
CA TRP A 342 6.37 -21.92 -3.57
C TRP A 342 7.32 -23.12 -3.69
N HIS A 343 8.13 -23.11 -4.74
CA HIS A 343 9.19 -24.08 -4.98
C HIS A 343 10.46 -23.32 -5.33
N ASP A 344 11.60 -23.76 -4.82
CA ASP A 344 12.90 -23.13 -5.07
C ASP A 344 13.15 -22.96 -6.59
N PRO A 345 13.21 -21.72 -7.12
CA PRO A 345 13.31 -21.47 -8.55
C PRO A 345 14.68 -21.91 -9.12
N GLU A 346 15.73 -21.99 -8.30
CA GLU A 346 17.09 -22.37 -8.75
C GLU A 346 17.17 -23.80 -9.28
N TYR A 347 16.17 -24.65 -9.01
CA TYR A 347 16.16 -26.04 -9.46
C TYR A 347 15.49 -26.28 -10.81
N SER A 348 14.90 -25.26 -11.44
CA SER A 348 14.17 -25.43 -12.71
C SER A 348 15.00 -25.11 -13.96
N SER A 349 16.18 -24.48 -13.81
CA SER A 349 16.99 -23.97 -14.94
C SER A 349 18.22 -24.81 -15.31
N GLU A 350 18.53 -25.89 -14.61
CA GLU A 350 19.68 -26.75 -14.94
C GLU A 350 19.32 -28.24 -14.99
N SER A 351 18.95 -28.74 -16.18
CA SER A 351 19.40 -30.05 -16.70
C SER A 351 18.58 -30.43 -17.93
N SER A 352 19.05 -29.98 -19.08
CA SER A 352 18.77 -30.63 -20.37
C SER A 352 20.08 -31.19 -20.94
N ALA A 353 20.95 -31.78 -20.10
CA ALA A 353 22.18 -32.44 -20.59
C ALA A 353 22.91 -33.29 -19.51
N SER A 354 22.28 -34.33 -18.96
CA SER A 354 22.97 -35.62 -18.64
C SER A 354 22.01 -36.56 -17.92
N GLY A 355 21.81 -37.75 -18.49
CA GLY A 355 20.85 -38.77 -18.05
C GLY A 355 21.26 -39.52 -16.79
N VAL A 356 21.51 -38.83 -15.69
CA VAL A 356 21.64 -39.45 -14.37
C VAL A 356 20.44 -39.02 -13.51
N GLU A 357 19.53 -39.95 -13.25
CA GLU A 357 18.39 -39.81 -12.33
C GLU A 357 18.86 -39.50 -10.90
N ARG A 358 19.29 -38.26 -10.65
CA ARG A 358 19.40 -37.75 -9.29
C ARG A 358 17.99 -37.37 -8.86
N ARG A 359 17.37 -38.21 -8.03
CA ARG A 359 16.16 -37.83 -7.26
C ARG A 359 16.45 -36.49 -6.58
N GLY A 360 15.88 -35.42 -7.12
CA GLY A 360 16.05 -34.06 -6.63
C GLY A 360 15.56 -33.97 -5.20
N ARG A 361 16.49 -33.87 -4.25
CA ARG A 361 16.15 -33.51 -2.88
C ARG A 361 15.70 -32.05 -2.93
N LYS A 362 14.38 -31.82 -2.86
CA LYS A 362 13.80 -30.49 -2.65
C LYS A 362 14.52 -29.89 -1.43
N LYS A 363 15.17 -28.74 -1.59
CA LYS A 363 15.69 -28.01 -0.43
C LYS A 363 14.48 -27.56 0.42
N PRO A 364 14.57 -27.61 1.76
CA PRO A 364 13.46 -27.16 2.60
C PRO A 364 13.17 -25.69 2.36
N ILE A 365 11.89 -25.33 2.27
CA ILE A 365 11.41 -23.98 1.92
C ILE A 365 12.05 -22.90 2.82
N PHE A 366 12.21 -23.19 4.11
CA PHE A 366 12.80 -22.25 5.06
C PHE A 366 14.31 -22.04 4.92
N SER A 367 15.03 -22.92 4.19
CA SER A 367 16.44 -22.65 3.87
C SER A 367 16.60 -21.47 2.93
N PHE A 368 15.62 -21.23 2.05
CA PHE A 368 15.61 -20.08 1.14
C PHE A 368 15.20 -18.79 1.85
N LEU A 369 14.28 -18.88 2.81
CA LEU A 369 13.94 -17.74 3.67
C LEU A 369 15.14 -17.35 4.57
N GLY A 370 16.11 -18.24 4.79
CA GLY A 370 17.39 -17.92 5.42
C GLY A 370 17.28 -17.33 6.84
N SER A 371 18.42 -16.96 7.43
CA SER A 371 18.47 -16.23 8.71
C SER A 371 18.08 -14.75 8.57
N ASN A 372 17.97 -14.25 7.35
CA ASN A 372 17.79 -12.83 7.06
C ASN A 372 16.33 -12.44 6.79
N VAL A 373 15.40 -13.40 6.61
CA VAL A 373 13.98 -13.06 6.49
C VAL A 373 13.46 -12.53 7.80
N VAL A 374 12.79 -11.39 7.70
CA VAL A 374 12.12 -10.73 8.82
C VAL A 374 11.04 -11.67 9.36
N GLU A 375 11.07 -11.89 10.68
CA GLU A 375 10.17 -12.79 11.41
C GLU A 375 8.67 -12.68 11.00
N PRO A 376 8.09 -11.50 10.71
CA PRO A 376 6.69 -11.37 10.27
C PRO A 376 6.38 -12.08 8.94
N LEU A 377 7.30 -12.10 7.98
CA LEU A 377 7.07 -12.80 6.70
C LEU A 377 7.09 -14.31 6.93
N ARG A 378 8.07 -14.81 7.70
CA ARG A 378 8.12 -16.22 8.09
C ARG A 378 6.84 -16.62 8.83
N GLN A 379 6.40 -15.77 9.75
CA GLN A 379 5.19 -15.95 10.54
C GLN A 379 3.97 -16.12 9.62
N ARG A 380 3.73 -15.13 8.74
CA ARG A 380 2.58 -15.13 7.83
C ARG A 380 2.64 -16.27 6.82
N PHE A 381 3.83 -16.60 6.31
CA PHE A 381 4.04 -17.71 5.38
C PHE A 381 3.69 -19.05 6.03
N LEU A 382 4.14 -19.29 7.26
CA LEU A 382 3.76 -20.49 8.00
C LEU A 382 2.25 -20.54 8.25
N GLU A 383 1.63 -19.42 8.61
CA GLU A 383 0.17 -19.33 8.77
C GLU A 383 -0.55 -19.62 7.44
N ALA A 384 -0.06 -19.13 6.31
CA ALA A 384 -0.63 -19.40 4.99
C ALA A 384 -0.51 -20.89 4.60
N LEU A 385 0.62 -21.54 4.92
CA LEU A 385 0.73 -23.00 4.76
C LEU A 385 -0.26 -23.72 5.67
N MET A 386 -0.39 -23.29 6.92
CA MET A 386 -1.35 -23.86 7.86
C MET A 386 -2.79 -23.61 7.45
N GLU A 387 -3.12 -22.54 6.74
CA GLU A 387 -4.46 -22.29 6.21
C GLU A 387 -4.84 -23.34 5.17
N ASN A 388 -3.91 -23.70 4.29
CA ASN A 388 -4.24 -24.44 3.08
C ASN A 388 -3.84 -25.93 3.11
N LEU A 389 -2.92 -26.35 3.98
CA LEU A 389 -2.42 -27.73 4.02
C LEU A 389 -2.90 -28.53 5.24
N SER A 390 -3.03 -29.85 5.05
CA SER A 390 -3.21 -30.83 6.13
C SER A 390 -1.91 -31.02 6.93
N ILE A 391 -1.97 -31.64 8.12
CA ILE A 391 -0.77 -31.91 8.93
C ILE A 391 0.22 -32.82 8.20
N SER A 392 -0.26 -33.81 7.44
CA SER A 392 0.59 -34.68 6.61
C SER A 392 1.32 -33.90 5.53
N GLU A 393 0.61 -33.04 4.80
CA GLU A 393 1.22 -32.23 3.73
C GLU A 393 2.14 -31.15 4.28
N LEU A 394 1.81 -30.56 5.44
CA LEU A 394 2.69 -29.64 6.16
C LEU A 394 3.99 -30.33 6.52
N ARG A 395 3.94 -31.55 7.07
CA ARG A 395 5.16 -32.33 7.34
C ARG A 395 5.99 -32.47 6.07
N ASP A 396 5.38 -32.84 4.94
CA ASP A 396 6.08 -32.98 3.66
C ASP A 396 6.73 -31.67 3.17
N HIS A 397 6.08 -30.52 3.37
CA HIS A 397 6.61 -29.19 2.99
C HIS A 397 7.71 -28.68 3.93
N LEU A 398 7.72 -29.17 5.18
CA LEU A 398 8.57 -28.66 6.25
C LEU A 398 9.77 -29.57 6.56
N ILE A 399 9.85 -30.76 5.96
CA ILE A 399 10.98 -31.68 6.14
C ILE A 399 12.28 -31.06 5.61
N GLY A 400 13.20 -30.77 6.53
CA GLY A 400 14.60 -30.48 6.24
C GLY A 400 15.39 -30.01 7.47
N PRO A 401 16.74 -29.98 7.41
CA PRO A 401 17.64 -29.77 8.56
C PRO A 401 17.34 -28.51 9.38
N ALA A 402 16.70 -27.49 8.79
CA ALA A 402 16.34 -26.24 9.45
C ALA A 402 15.06 -26.28 10.30
N TRP A 403 14.22 -27.32 10.16
CA TRP A 403 12.92 -27.40 10.84
C TRP A 403 12.85 -28.47 11.95
N PHE A 404 13.96 -29.18 12.19
CA PHE A 404 14.08 -30.17 13.26
C PHE A 404 14.11 -29.48 14.62
N GLY A 405 12.95 -29.09 15.15
CA GLY A 405 12.88 -28.62 16.53
C GLY A 405 11.53 -28.07 16.98
N LYS A 406 10.68 -27.56 16.08
CA LYS A 406 9.42 -26.90 16.47
C LYS A 406 8.18 -27.69 16.08
N GLU A 407 7.31 -27.92 17.06
CA GLU A 407 6.04 -28.63 16.84
C GLU A 407 4.94 -27.67 16.36
N ILE A 408 4.16 -28.09 15.35
CA ILE A 408 3.00 -27.37 14.82
C ILE A 408 1.66 -27.94 15.27
N SER A 409 1.69 -29.05 16.00
CA SER A 409 0.49 -29.69 16.53
C SER A 409 0.77 -30.22 17.91
N PHE A 410 -0.11 -29.92 18.86
CA PHE A 410 -0.02 -30.39 20.22
C PHE A 410 -1.20 -31.31 20.53
N ASN A 411 -0.95 -32.60 20.66
CA ASN A 411 -1.99 -33.58 20.99
C ASN A 411 -1.66 -34.25 22.32
N ILE A 412 -2.38 -33.85 23.37
CA ILE A 412 -2.18 -34.43 24.70
C ILE A 412 -2.77 -35.83 24.75
N ALA A 413 -3.78 -36.17 23.95
CA ALA A 413 -4.33 -37.52 23.94
C ALA A 413 -3.30 -38.58 23.50
N SER A 414 -2.34 -38.22 22.64
CA SER A 414 -1.20 -39.11 22.33
C SER A 414 -0.20 -39.27 23.48
N LEU A 415 -0.21 -38.34 24.45
CA LEU A 415 0.60 -38.39 25.67
C LEU A 415 -0.18 -39.00 26.86
N ALA A 416 -1.52 -38.98 26.81
CA ALA A 416 -2.42 -39.33 27.91
C ALA A 416 -2.61 -40.82 28.16
N PHE A 417 -2.16 -41.70 27.25
CA PHE A 417 -2.16 -43.15 27.47
C PHE A 417 -0.98 -43.62 28.34
N ASP A 418 -0.14 -42.70 28.82
CA ASP A 418 0.91 -42.97 29.79
C ASP A 418 0.46 -42.45 31.18
N PRO A 419 0.48 -43.26 32.26
CA PRO A 419 0.20 -42.82 33.64
C PRO A 419 1.13 -41.68 34.17
N SER A 420 1.97 -41.12 33.31
CA SER A 420 2.95 -40.05 33.54
C SER A 420 2.46 -38.62 33.21
N LEU A 421 1.15 -38.39 33.03
CA LEU A 421 0.61 -37.03 32.82
C LEU A 421 0.88 -36.07 33.99
N ALA A 422 0.96 -36.59 35.23
CA ALA A 422 1.27 -35.78 36.41
C ALA A 422 2.62 -35.05 36.30
N PRO A 423 3.72 -35.69 35.85
CA PRO A 423 4.96 -35.02 35.47
C PRO A 423 4.80 -33.85 34.49
N ILE A 424 4.00 -34.00 33.42
CA ILE A 424 3.81 -32.95 32.41
C ILE A 424 3.06 -31.77 33.02
N MET A 425 1.97 -32.04 33.74
CA MET A 425 1.20 -30.99 34.41
C MET A 425 2.03 -30.28 35.49
N ALA A 426 2.83 -31.01 36.26
CA ALA A 426 3.75 -30.43 37.24
C ALA A 426 4.81 -29.55 36.57
N SER A 427 5.35 -29.94 35.41
CA SER A 427 6.26 -29.11 34.62
C SER A 427 5.59 -27.84 34.08
N ILE A 428 4.36 -27.96 33.56
CA ILE A 428 3.56 -26.82 33.08
C ILE A 428 3.34 -25.82 34.22
N GLU A 429 2.92 -26.31 35.39
CA GLU A 429 2.69 -25.49 36.58
C GLU A 429 4.00 -24.85 37.07
N ALA A 430 5.11 -25.59 37.08
CA ALA A 430 6.41 -25.06 37.45
C ALA A 430 6.87 -23.93 36.51
N GLU A 431 6.76 -24.11 35.19
CA GLU A 431 7.08 -23.07 34.20
C GLU A 431 6.16 -21.84 34.33
N LEU A 432 4.86 -22.05 34.50
CA LEU A 432 3.91 -20.96 34.72
C LEU A 432 4.26 -20.18 35.99
N ASN A 433 4.44 -20.89 37.10
CA ASN A 433 4.79 -20.27 38.38
C ASN A 433 6.10 -19.49 38.28
N ALA A 434 7.15 -20.05 37.66
CA ALA A 434 8.41 -19.33 37.45
C ALA A 434 8.23 -18.03 36.66
N LYS A 435 7.31 -18.01 35.69
CA LYS A 435 7.02 -16.82 34.87
C LYS A 435 6.22 -15.75 35.62
N PHE A 436 5.39 -16.14 36.60
CA PHE A 436 4.63 -15.21 37.45
C PHE A 436 5.39 -14.78 38.72
N THR A 437 6.34 -15.57 39.21
CA THR A 437 7.12 -15.27 40.42
C THR A 437 8.44 -14.56 40.15
N SER A 438 8.82 -14.35 38.88
CA SER A 438 9.96 -13.49 38.53
C SER A 438 9.78 -12.12 39.18
N PRO A 439 10.64 -11.72 40.14
CA PRO A 439 10.51 -10.45 40.81
C PRO A 439 10.76 -9.34 39.77
N ILE A 440 9.82 -8.40 39.70
CA ILE A 440 10.07 -7.08 39.13
C ILE A 440 11.27 -6.53 39.90
N ALA A 441 12.45 -6.57 39.29
CA ALA A 441 13.67 -6.07 39.87
C ALA A 441 13.51 -4.55 40.06
N GLY A 442 13.12 -4.16 41.28
CA GLY A 442 12.92 -2.77 41.64
C GLY A 442 12.03 -2.56 42.86
N SER A 443 12.36 -3.17 44.00
CA SER A 443 12.27 -2.53 45.33
C SER A 443 12.66 -3.54 46.41
N SER A 444 13.66 -3.19 47.21
CA SER A 444 14.07 -3.94 48.38
C SER A 444 13.15 -3.66 49.56
N THR A 445 12.79 -4.70 50.30
CA THR A 445 13.00 -4.76 51.76
C THR A 445 12.71 -6.17 52.27
N ASN A 446 13.64 -6.64 53.09
CA ASN A 446 13.67 -7.95 53.73
C ASN A 446 12.46 -8.16 54.64
N THR A 447 12.01 -9.41 54.81
CA THR A 447 11.86 -10.02 56.14
C THR A 447 11.89 -11.55 56.03
N THR A 448 12.82 -12.13 56.78
CA THR A 448 13.06 -13.55 57.03
C THR A 448 11.96 -14.17 57.87
N LEU A 449 11.54 -15.40 57.56
CA LEU A 449 11.03 -16.36 58.55
C LEU A 449 11.20 -17.79 58.00
N ALA A 450 11.92 -18.60 58.78
CA ALA A 450 12.27 -19.99 58.52
C ALA A 450 11.24 -20.96 59.13
N VAL A 451 11.52 -22.26 58.96
CA VAL A 451 10.89 -23.47 59.58
C VAL A 451 9.76 -24.03 58.69
N MET A 452 9.74 -25.29 58.23
CA MET A 452 10.03 -26.56 58.91
C MET A 452 10.29 -27.71 57.91
N ASP A 453 11.22 -28.61 58.25
CA ASP A 453 11.41 -29.96 57.69
C ASP A 453 10.33 -30.92 58.23
N PRO A 454 9.91 -31.96 57.49
CA PRO A 454 10.30 -33.28 57.99
C PRO A 454 10.67 -34.30 56.90
N SER A 455 11.75 -35.00 57.20
CA SER A 455 12.24 -36.23 56.58
C SER A 455 11.27 -37.41 56.71
N ILE A 456 11.08 -38.18 55.63
CA ILE A 456 10.67 -39.60 55.68
C ILE A 456 11.59 -40.41 54.77
N VAL A 457 12.27 -41.38 55.38
CA VAL A 457 13.15 -42.38 54.77
C VAL A 457 12.31 -43.59 54.34
N VAL A 458 12.40 -44.02 53.08
CA VAL A 458 12.04 -45.39 52.65
C VAL A 458 13.13 -45.94 51.72
N THR A 459 13.56 -47.16 52.05
CA THR A 459 14.69 -47.92 51.53
C THR A 459 14.50 -48.51 50.12
N HIS A 460 15.63 -48.79 49.47
CA HIS A 460 15.83 -49.41 48.15
C HIS A 460 14.96 -50.63 47.82
N SER A 461 14.48 -50.66 46.57
CA SER A 461 14.32 -51.88 45.77
C SER A 461 14.78 -51.59 44.33
N GLN A 462 15.61 -52.50 43.79
CA GLN A 462 16.31 -52.39 42.51
C GLN A 462 15.47 -53.03 41.41
N HIS A 463 15.26 -52.31 40.28
CA HIS A 463 15.21 -52.77 38.87
C HIS A 463 14.55 -51.69 37.96
N PRO A 464 14.84 -51.71 36.64
CA PRO A 464 15.56 -50.65 35.94
C PRO A 464 14.74 -49.36 35.70
N LYS A 465 15.37 -48.23 36.01
CA LYS A 465 14.89 -46.88 35.73
C LYS A 465 15.09 -46.55 34.25
N HIS A 466 14.01 -46.53 33.46
CA HIS A 466 13.93 -45.54 32.37
C HIS A 466 13.58 -44.20 33.02
N LYS A 467 14.59 -43.33 33.17
CA LYS A 467 14.42 -41.95 33.62
C LYS A 467 13.59 -41.18 32.59
N LEU A 468 12.36 -40.82 32.95
CA LEU A 468 11.51 -39.85 32.25
C LEU A 468 11.85 -38.40 32.68
N SER A 469 13.15 -38.10 32.83
CA SER A 469 13.65 -36.73 32.99
C SER A 469 13.98 -36.18 31.60
N GLY A 470 13.05 -35.45 30.96
CA GLY A 470 13.38 -34.82 29.67
C GLY A 470 12.25 -34.15 28.87
N ILE A 471 10.98 -34.22 29.25
CA ILE A 471 9.89 -33.71 28.38
C ILE A 471 9.76 -32.16 28.43
N SER A 472 10.08 -31.50 29.53
CA SER A 472 9.82 -30.05 29.66
C SER A 472 10.93 -29.12 29.16
N ASP A 473 12.18 -29.58 29.10
CA ASP A 473 13.33 -28.74 28.71
C ASP A 473 13.66 -28.73 27.20
N GLY A 474 12.79 -29.29 26.34
CA GLY A 474 13.17 -29.50 24.93
C GLY A 474 12.12 -29.26 23.84
N ILE A 475 10.84 -29.03 24.18
CA ILE A 475 9.81 -28.84 23.14
C ILE A 475 9.59 -27.34 22.91
N GLU A 476 10.05 -26.86 21.78
CA GLU A 476 9.72 -25.54 21.25
C GLU A 476 8.49 -25.63 20.34
N PHE A 477 7.58 -24.66 20.45
CA PHE A 477 6.43 -24.55 19.55
C PHE A 477 6.66 -23.40 18.56
N GLU A 478 6.05 -23.52 17.38
CA GLU A 478 5.89 -22.35 16.52
C GLU A 478 4.87 -21.37 17.13
N HIS A 479 4.91 -20.11 16.68
CA HIS A 479 3.98 -19.08 17.17
C HIS A 479 2.51 -19.41 16.83
N ALA A 480 2.30 -20.26 15.82
CA ALA A 480 1.00 -20.77 15.42
C ALA A 480 0.98 -22.29 15.48
N LEU A 481 -0.12 -22.86 15.98
CA LEU A 481 -0.37 -24.29 16.00
C LEU A 481 -1.53 -24.63 15.07
N LYS A 482 -1.33 -25.62 14.19
CA LYS A 482 -2.36 -26.15 13.30
C LYS A 482 -3.45 -26.87 14.07
N HIS A 483 -3.09 -27.61 15.12
CA HIS A 483 -4.03 -28.43 15.89
C HIS A 483 -3.60 -28.56 17.35
N VAL A 484 -4.51 -28.25 18.27
CA VAL A 484 -4.37 -28.49 19.71
C VAL A 484 -5.52 -29.38 20.16
N ASN A 485 -5.21 -30.53 20.76
CA ASN A 485 -6.21 -31.46 21.29
C ASN A 485 -5.93 -31.78 22.76
N ILE A 486 -6.86 -31.37 23.61
CA ILE A 486 -6.85 -31.57 25.05
C ILE A 486 -7.90 -32.65 25.38
N PRO A 487 -7.51 -33.85 25.84
CA PRO A 487 -8.45 -34.90 26.23
C PRO A 487 -9.17 -34.54 27.53
N SER A 488 -10.21 -35.31 27.85
CA SER A 488 -10.88 -35.18 29.14
C SER A 488 -9.98 -35.77 30.22
N PHE A 489 -9.87 -35.04 31.33
CA PHE A 489 -9.20 -35.48 32.55
C PHE A 489 -10.22 -35.91 33.61
N GLU A 490 -11.36 -36.46 33.18
CA GLU A 490 -12.38 -36.99 34.09
C GLU A 490 -11.72 -37.90 35.14
N THR A 491 -11.83 -37.49 36.40
CA THR A 491 -11.51 -38.30 37.56
C THR A 491 -12.79 -38.51 38.35
N ASP A 492 -12.87 -39.59 39.12
CA ASP A 492 -14.02 -39.85 40.02
C ASP A 492 -14.16 -38.81 41.14
N THR A 493 -13.26 -37.81 41.21
CA THR A 493 -13.25 -36.79 42.25
C THR A 493 -13.93 -35.50 41.77
N PRO A 494 -14.78 -34.86 42.59
CA PRO A 494 -15.49 -33.63 42.25
C PRO A 494 -14.61 -32.38 42.37
N LYS A 495 -13.40 -32.42 41.79
CA LYS A 495 -12.48 -31.28 41.78
C LYS A 495 -12.74 -30.41 40.56
N ARG A 496 -12.59 -29.09 40.73
CA ARG A 496 -12.63 -28.14 39.61
C ARG A 496 -11.48 -28.45 38.66
N HIS A 497 -11.80 -28.65 37.39
CA HIS A 497 -10.83 -28.87 36.33
C HIS A 497 -10.20 -27.53 35.92
N THR A 498 -8.87 -27.48 35.90
CA THR A 498 -8.09 -26.31 35.49
C THR A 498 -7.03 -26.67 34.46
N GLU A 499 -6.99 -27.93 34.02
CA GLU A 499 -5.94 -28.48 33.17
C GLU A 499 -5.91 -27.77 31.82
N ALA A 500 -7.07 -27.65 31.16
CA ALA A 500 -7.18 -26.96 29.87
C ALA A 500 -6.75 -25.48 29.99
N VAL A 501 -7.12 -24.83 31.10
CA VAL A 501 -6.73 -23.45 31.40
C VAL A 501 -5.21 -23.34 31.55
N SER A 502 -4.59 -24.20 32.35
CA SER A 502 -3.14 -24.23 32.58
C SER A 502 -2.37 -24.50 31.28
N ILE A 503 -2.81 -25.48 30.49
CA ILE A 503 -2.18 -25.83 29.21
C ILE A 503 -2.22 -24.65 28.24
N LEU A 504 -3.38 -24.04 28.02
CA LEU A 504 -3.51 -22.93 27.06
C LEU A 504 -2.78 -21.68 27.55
N GLN A 505 -2.77 -21.42 28.85
CA GLN A 505 -1.94 -20.36 29.43
C GLN A 505 -0.45 -20.63 29.26
N TRP A 506 -0.01 -21.87 29.38
CA TRP A 506 1.39 -22.25 29.18
C TRP A 506 1.82 -22.11 27.72
N LEU A 507 1.00 -22.60 26.77
CA LEU A 507 1.23 -22.38 25.33
C LEU A 507 1.38 -20.89 25.02
N ARG A 508 0.45 -20.06 25.52
CA ARG A 508 0.46 -18.61 25.32
C ARG A 508 1.64 -17.93 26.00
N LYS A 509 1.75 -18.10 27.32
CA LYS A 509 2.66 -17.31 28.16
C LYS A 509 4.07 -17.86 28.12
N CYS A 510 4.27 -19.16 28.21
CA CYS A 510 5.60 -19.77 28.30
C CYS A 510 6.18 -20.09 26.92
N LYS A 511 5.36 -20.60 26.00
CA LYS A 511 5.80 -21.03 24.66
C LYS A 511 5.52 -20.02 23.53
N ASN A 512 4.96 -18.84 23.84
CA ASN A 512 4.70 -17.75 22.90
C ASN A 512 3.81 -18.14 21.70
N VAL A 513 2.90 -19.10 21.91
CA VAL A 513 1.86 -19.45 20.93
C VAL A 513 0.81 -18.34 20.93
N LYS A 514 0.59 -17.74 19.76
CA LYS A 514 -0.34 -16.63 19.55
C LYS A 514 -1.60 -17.07 18.80
N CYS A 515 -1.48 -18.09 17.94
CA CYS A 515 -2.56 -18.55 17.07
C CYS A 515 -2.75 -20.07 17.18
N VAL A 516 -4.01 -20.52 17.23
CA VAL A 516 -4.38 -21.93 17.16
C VAL A 516 -5.46 -22.08 16.09
N PHE A 517 -5.12 -22.73 14.99
CA PHE A 517 -6.05 -22.96 13.89
C PHE A 517 -7.22 -23.84 14.31
N LYS A 518 -6.95 -24.93 15.03
CA LYS A 518 -7.98 -25.82 15.54
C LYS A 518 -7.72 -26.22 16.96
N LEU A 519 -8.60 -25.78 17.86
CA LEU A 519 -8.61 -26.16 19.25
C LEU A 519 -9.75 -27.12 19.53
N ARG A 520 -9.42 -28.30 20.05
CA ARG A 520 -10.36 -29.28 20.55
C ARG A 520 -10.13 -29.54 22.03
N VAL A 521 -11.16 -29.33 22.83
CA VAL A 521 -11.14 -29.61 24.27
C VAL A 521 -12.26 -30.59 24.58
N GLN A 522 -11.89 -31.78 25.04
CA GLN A 522 -12.86 -32.73 25.59
C GLN A 522 -13.14 -32.34 27.03
N ASP A 523 -14.20 -31.57 27.25
CA ASP A 523 -14.60 -31.14 28.59
C ASP A 523 -15.22 -32.29 29.40
N SER A 524 -15.19 -32.16 30.72
CA SER A 524 -15.77 -33.10 31.68
C SER A 524 -17.29 -33.03 31.61
N ARG A 525 -17.95 -34.21 31.56
CA ARG A 525 -19.41 -34.30 31.58
C ARG A 525 -19.99 -34.04 32.97
N HIS A 526 -19.23 -34.36 34.00
CA HIS A 526 -19.68 -34.26 35.39
C HIS A 526 -19.37 -32.90 36.00
N HIS A 527 -18.25 -32.31 35.61
CA HIS A 527 -17.76 -31.03 36.12
C HIS A 527 -17.20 -30.17 34.98
N PRO A 528 -18.05 -29.70 34.04
CA PRO A 528 -17.58 -28.89 32.91
C PRO A 528 -16.86 -27.62 33.40
N HIS A 529 -15.87 -27.15 32.64
CA HIS A 529 -15.22 -25.87 32.93
C HIS A 529 -16.25 -24.74 32.96
N SER A 530 -16.10 -23.74 33.84
CA SER A 530 -16.95 -22.54 33.88
C SER A 530 -16.73 -21.64 32.64
N GLU A 531 -17.66 -20.73 32.32
CA GLU A 531 -17.51 -19.91 31.10
C GLU A 531 -16.36 -18.92 31.28
N GLU A 532 -16.20 -18.42 32.50
CA GLU A 532 -15.10 -17.58 32.94
C GLU A 532 -13.75 -18.29 32.80
N ASP A 533 -13.69 -19.60 33.07
CA ASP A 533 -12.47 -20.39 32.86
C ASP A 533 -12.14 -20.53 31.38
N ILE A 534 -13.15 -20.74 30.52
CA ILE A 534 -12.98 -20.82 29.06
C ILE A 534 -12.49 -19.48 28.51
N GLU A 535 -13.13 -18.38 28.90
CA GLU A 535 -12.75 -17.02 28.54
C GLU A 535 -11.29 -16.74 28.92
N LYS A 536 -10.92 -17.06 30.17
CA LYS A 536 -9.56 -16.90 30.67
C LYS A 536 -8.54 -17.80 29.95
N ALA A 537 -8.96 -18.98 29.53
CA ALA A 537 -8.09 -19.92 28.81
C ALA A 537 -7.78 -19.45 27.39
N LEU A 538 -8.77 -18.90 26.69
CA LEU A 538 -8.67 -18.44 25.31
C LEU A 538 -8.22 -16.97 25.18
N GLU A 539 -8.23 -16.21 26.27
CA GLU A 539 -7.85 -14.80 26.31
C GLU A 539 -6.55 -14.53 25.53
N LYS A 540 -6.60 -13.62 24.54
CA LYS A 540 -5.45 -13.21 23.70
C LYS A 540 -4.80 -14.36 22.89
N LEU A 541 -5.50 -15.47 22.72
CA LEU A 541 -5.12 -16.55 21.82
C LEU A 541 -6.06 -16.51 20.60
N ASP A 542 -5.52 -16.33 19.40
CA ASP A 542 -6.33 -16.29 18.18
C ASP A 542 -6.75 -17.72 17.79
N VAL A 543 -7.98 -18.10 18.13
CA VAL A 543 -8.53 -19.43 17.81
C VAL A 543 -9.48 -19.33 16.62
N ARG A 544 -9.18 -20.07 15.55
CA ARG A 544 -9.97 -20.02 14.30
C ARG A 544 -11.07 -21.09 14.25
N GLU A 545 -10.78 -22.31 14.67
CA GLU A 545 -11.75 -23.40 14.80
C GLU A 545 -11.84 -23.84 16.27
N LEU A 546 -13.03 -23.71 16.88
CA LEU A 546 -13.24 -23.99 18.31
C LEU A 546 -14.22 -25.16 18.54
N ASP A 547 -13.70 -26.31 18.93
CA ASP A 547 -14.46 -27.49 19.40
C ASP A 547 -14.27 -27.69 20.91
N TRP A 548 -14.94 -26.87 21.71
CA TRP A 548 -14.99 -27.05 23.16
C TRP A 548 -16.23 -27.87 23.52
N ARG A 549 -16.03 -29.11 24.01
CA ARG A 549 -17.11 -30.08 24.27
C ARG A 549 -17.89 -29.82 25.56
N ARG A 550 -18.34 -28.57 25.74
CA ARG A 550 -19.21 -28.16 26.84
C ARG A 550 -20.65 -28.02 26.35
N VAL A 551 -21.58 -28.56 27.12
CA VAL A 551 -23.01 -28.49 26.84
C VAL A 551 -23.54 -27.09 27.15
N ASP A 552 -24.42 -26.59 26.27
CA ASP A 552 -25.12 -25.30 26.38
C ASP A 552 -24.19 -24.09 26.58
N LEU A 553 -23.03 -24.10 25.92
CA LEU A 553 -22.05 -23.00 25.96
C LEU A 553 -22.65 -21.68 25.42
N SER A 554 -22.48 -20.59 26.17
CA SER A 554 -22.86 -19.23 25.76
C SER A 554 -22.05 -18.75 24.56
N VAL A 555 -22.73 -18.24 23.55
CA VAL A 555 -22.08 -17.60 22.39
C VAL A 555 -21.47 -16.25 22.78
N THR A 556 -22.01 -15.60 23.82
CA THR A 556 -21.46 -14.34 24.33
C THR A 556 -20.06 -14.57 24.91
N SER A 557 -19.89 -15.63 25.70
CA SER A 557 -18.58 -16.02 26.23
C SER A 557 -17.60 -16.40 25.13
N VAL A 558 -18.05 -17.09 24.07
CA VAL A 558 -17.20 -17.37 22.90
C VAL A 558 -16.78 -16.08 22.20
N PHE A 559 -17.67 -15.10 22.04
CA PHE A 559 -17.35 -13.81 21.43
C PHE A 559 -16.32 -13.02 22.24
N GLU A 560 -16.45 -12.99 23.57
CA GLU A 560 -15.49 -12.32 24.45
C GLU A 560 -14.14 -13.04 24.48
N ALA A 561 -14.17 -14.37 24.51
CA ALA A 561 -12.98 -15.22 24.59
C ALA A 561 -12.19 -15.29 23.27
N ALA A 562 -12.90 -15.47 22.15
CA ALA A 562 -12.34 -15.80 20.84
C ALA A 562 -13.17 -15.15 19.71
N PRO A 563 -13.10 -13.81 19.56
CA PRO A 563 -13.86 -13.09 18.53
C PRO A 563 -13.45 -13.44 17.08
N GLY A 564 -12.29 -14.09 16.92
CA GLY A 564 -11.73 -14.50 15.64
C GLY A 564 -12.28 -15.83 15.07
N VAL A 565 -13.15 -16.54 15.79
CA VAL A 565 -13.63 -17.88 15.40
C VAL A 565 -14.35 -17.86 14.06
N GLU A 566 -13.92 -18.73 13.16
CA GLU A 566 -14.48 -18.95 11.82
C GLU A 566 -15.36 -20.20 11.76
N LYS A 567 -15.03 -21.21 12.58
CA LYS A 567 -15.81 -22.45 12.72
C LYS A 567 -16.03 -22.82 14.19
N LEU A 568 -17.28 -23.04 14.57
CA LEU A 568 -17.68 -23.31 15.95
C LEU A 568 -18.48 -24.61 16.07
N TRP A 569 -18.13 -25.46 17.03
CA TRP A 569 -18.96 -26.60 17.43
C TRP A 569 -19.71 -26.26 18.70
N LEU A 570 -21.03 -26.42 18.68
CA LEU A 570 -21.91 -26.22 19.82
C LEU A 570 -22.59 -27.54 20.20
N TYR A 571 -22.70 -27.79 21.49
CA TYR A 571 -23.28 -29.00 22.04
C TYR A 571 -24.51 -28.63 22.85
N SER A 572 -25.69 -29.08 22.46
CA SER A 572 -26.96 -28.76 23.13
C SER A 572 -27.45 -29.93 23.98
N SER A 573 -27.92 -29.64 25.18
CA SER A 573 -28.67 -30.61 26.01
C SER A 573 -30.10 -30.84 25.50
N GLY A 574 -30.56 -30.05 24.53
CA GLY A 574 -31.98 -29.89 24.19
C GLY A 574 -32.66 -28.73 24.92
N SER A 575 -31.93 -27.96 25.73
CA SER A 575 -32.44 -26.73 26.37
C SER A 575 -32.83 -25.68 25.31
N MET A 576 -34.12 -25.31 25.29
CA MET A 576 -34.62 -24.28 24.38
C MET A 576 -33.99 -22.91 24.66
N VAL A 577 -33.66 -22.63 25.93
CA VAL A 577 -33.00 -21.37 26.33
C VAL A 577 -31.65 -21.20 25.64
N ALA A 578 -30.87 -22.28 25.54
CA ALA A 578 -29.58 -22.25 24.86
C ALA A 578 -29.75 -22.02 23.35
N LEU A 579 -30.70 -22.72 22.72
CA LEU A 579 -31.00 -22.57 21.30
C LEU A 579 -31.50 -21.15 20.99
N ASP A 580 -32.44 -20.62 21.76
CA ASP A 580 -32.96 -19.27 21.62
C ASP A 580 -31.85 -18.22 21.78
N HIS A 581 -30.93 -18.44 22.73
CA HIS A 581 -29.76 -17.58 22.91
C HIS A 581 -28.85 -17.59 21.67
N TRP A 582 -28.57 -18.77 21.11
CA TRP A 582 -27.68 -18.91 19.94
C TRP A 582 -28.27 -18.28 18.67
N PHE A 583 -29.57 -18.41 18.45
CA PHE A 583 -30.25 -17.89 17.25
C PHE A 583 -30.85 -16.49 17.41
N GLY A 584 -30.85 -15.96 18.64
CA GLY A 584 -31.31 -14.60 18.93
C GLY A 584 -30.39 -13.52 18.34
N GLU A 585 -30.84 -12.26 18.43
CA GLU A 585 -30.11 -11.09 17.89
C GLU A 585 -28.70 -10.96 18.47
N ASN A 586 -28.50 -11.41 19.70
CA ASN A 586 -27.23 -11.35 20.44
C ASN A 586 -26.42 -12.66 20.41
N GLY A 587 -26.85 -13.66 19.62
CA GLY A 587 -26.20 -14.95 19.52
C GLY A 587 -25.11 -14.99 18.46
N LEU A 588 -25.17 -15.99 17.57
CA LEU A 588 -24.11 -16.29 16.58
C LEU A 588 -23.77 -15.11 15.65
N ARG A 589 -24.71 -14.19 15.41
CA ARG A 589 -24.50 -12.99 14.58
C ARG A 589 -23.44 -12.03 15.15
N LYS A 590 -23.13 -12.11 16.45
CA LYS A 590 -22.07 -11.29 17.06
C LYS A 590 -20.68 -11.70 16.62
N LEU A 591 -20.47 -12.93 16.17
CA LEU A 591 -19.15 -13.42 15.77
C LEU A 591 -18.85 -12.96 14.32
N PRO A 592 -17.98 -11.95 14.12
CA PRO A 592 -17.86 -11.26 12.83
C PRO A 592 -17.22 -12.12 11.73
N LYS A 593 -16.46 -13.14 12.11
CA LYS A 593 -15.74 -14.03 11.19
C LYS A 593 -16.38 -15.41 11.04
N LEU A 594 -17.46 -15.70 11.76
CA LEU A 594 -18.06 -17.04 11.78
C LEU A 594 -18.69 -17.38 10.44
N ARG A 595 -18.26 -18.50 9.86
CA ARG A 595 -18.74 -19.02 8.56
C ARG A 595 -19.45 -20.35 8.69
N TYR A 596 -19.03 -21.16 9.67
CA TYR A 596 -19.54 -22.52 9.85
C TYR A 596 -19.90 -22.79 11.30
N VAL A 597 -21.08 -23.37 11.53
CA VAL A 597 -21.53 -23.79 12.86
C VAL A 597 -22.01 -25.23 12.77
N ASP A 598 -21.45 -26.10 13.62
CA ASP A 598 -21.87 -27.48 13.76
C ASP A 598 -22.56 -27.65 15.13
N ILE A 599 -23.87 -27.89 15.13
CA ILE A 599 -24.64 -28.10 16.37
C ILE A 599 -24.89 -29.60 16.58
N LYS A 600 -24.53 -30.11 17.74
CA LYS A 600 -24.76 -31.50 18.15
C LYS A 600 -25.72 -31.53 19.34
N ILE A 601 -26.84 -32.22 19.18
CA ILE A 601 -27.79 -32.46 20.27
C ILE A 601 -27.34 -33.71 21.02
N ILE A 602 -27.01 -33.56 22.30
CA ILE A 602 -26.60 -34.65 23.18
C ILE A 602 -27.81 -35.10 23.99
N GLN A 603 -28.22 -36.35 23.80
CA GLN A 603 -29.17 -36.98 24.73
C GLN A 603 -28.45 -37.26 26.05
N VAL A 604 -28.78 -36.48 27.08
CA VAL A 604 -28.38 -36.79 28.46
C VAL A 604 -29.27 -37.95 28.92
N THR A 605 -28.80 -39.19 28.74
CA THR A 605 -29.40 -40.32 29.45
C THR A 605 -29.12 -40.09 30.93
N ALA A 606 -30.16 -39.69 31.67
CA ALA A 606 -30.08 -39.56 33.13
C ALA A 606 -29.48 -40.86 33.69
N PRO A 607 -28.49 -40.80 34.59
CA PRO A 607 -28.03 -41.99 35.27
C PRO A 607 -29.26 -42.59 35.96
N LEU A 608 -29.57 -43.85 35.65
CA LEU A 608 -30.57 -44.64 36.36
C LEU A 608 -30.29 -44.47 37.86
N ILE A 609 -31.13 -43.68 38.54
CA ILE A 609 -31.13 -43.58 40.00
C ILE A 609 -31.42 -45.00 40.50
N LYS A 610 -30.37 -45.73 40.89
CA LYS A 610 -30.49 -47.12 41.31
C LYS A 610 -30.97 -47.27 42.74
N ASP A 611 -30.97 -46.22 43.56
CA ASP A 611 -31.27 -46.37 44.99
C ASP A 611 -32.08 -45.17 45.53
N ALA A 612 -33.41 -45.18 45.39
CA ALA A 612 -34.33 -44.44 46.26
C ALA A 612 -35.81 -44.74 45.93
N TRP A 613 -36.27 -45.93 46.31
CA TRP A 613 -37.70 -46.13 46.63
C TRP A 613 -37.77 -46.69 48.05
N ILE A 614 -37.87 -45.80 49.03
CA ILE A 614 -38.41 -46.12 50.35
C ILE A 614 -39.90 -45.76 50.30
N PRO A 615 -40.83 -46.71 50.43
CA PRO A 615 -42.24 -46.38 50.50
C PRO A 615 -42.55 -45.86 51.91
N VAL A 616 -43.01 -44.61 52.00
CA VAL A 616 -43.67 -44.11 53.21
C VAL A 616 -45.15 -44.45 53.09
N ALA A 617 -45.62 -45.32 53.97
CA ALA A 617 -47.03 -45.54 54.21
C ALA A 617 -47.63 -44.30 54.92
N HIS A 618 -48.73 -43.77 54.38
CA HIS A 618 -49.88 -43.31 55.15
C HIS A 618 -51.12 -43.25 54.25
#